data_AF-A0A557SHN3-F1
#
_entry.id   AF-A0A557SHN3-F1
#
_cell.length_a   1.000
_cell.length_b   1.000
_cell.length_c   1.000
_cell.angle_alpha   90.00
_cell.angle_beta   90.00
_cell.angle_gamma   90.00
#
_symmetry.space_group_name_H-M   'P 1'
#
loop_
_entity.id
_entity.type
_entity.pdbx_description
1 polymer ?
#
loop_
_entity_poly.entity_id
_entity_poly.type
_entity_poly.pdbx_seq_one_letter_code
_entity_poly.pdbx_strand_id
1 'polypeptide(L)'
;MSQSSAFITFKRNKTSSNQLRQFTITVDNKAVGTIKAGQSKQFQLPPGKHAVGVKLDFYKSEPLQLTLNPNDDISIECGDRSPETIKEIFTLKGFEKSINSIVKPSQYLYVKFIGKQTQLSEQTSYKPAPVKAKPKGSIFISYRRDDSREITGRICDRLNNEFGKATIFRDVDSIPAGVDYRDHISKSIEGCSVFLVVIGPEWLEAQNSAGQRRLERDNDPVKVEIETALKQQIPIIPVLVKNATNPDEAQLPNSIKLLAFRNAIPIPAEPYFHNGVDRLIEELKQTLSPNPVKPDQQSSKYCIYCGGDIIQGNKFCIQCGKPV
;
A
#
# COMPACT_ATOMS: atom_id res chain seq x y z
N MET A 1 -14.31 2.28 -52.85
CA MET A 1 -15.10 1.64 -51.77
C MET A 1 -14.96 2.54 -50.56
N SER A 2 -16.04 3.18 -50.12
CA SER A 2 -16.00 4.01 -48.90
C SER A 2 -15.61 3.09 -47.74
N GLN A 3 -14.45 3.34 -47.12
CA GLN A 3 -14.11 2.64 -45.87
C GLN A 3 -15.17 3.06 -44.87
N SER A 4 -16.15 2.19 -44.62
CA SER A 4 -17.13 2.37 -43.58
C SER A 4 -16.36 2.62 -42.29
N SER A 5 -16.61 3.76 -41.65
CA SER A 5 -15.93 4.16 -40.42
C SER A 5 -16.93 4.23 -39.28
N ALA A 6 -16.43 3.99 -38.08
CA ALA A 6 -17.16 4.23 -36.84
C ALA A 6 -16.55 5.42 -36.11
N PHE A 7 -17.32 6.02 -35.23
CA PHE A 7 -16.89 7.13 -34.40
C PHE A 7 -16.99 6.75 -32.92
N ILE A 8 -16.01 7.24 -32.15
CA ILE A 8 -15.98 7.08 -30.71
C ILE A 8 -15.78 8.44 -30.06
N THR A 9 -16.68 8.79 -29.15
CA THR A 9 -16.68 10.06 -28.43
C THR A 9 -16.32 9.85 -26.97
N PHE A 10 -15.13 10.31 -26.56
CA PHE A 10 -14.74 10.38 -25.16
C PHE A 10 -15.30 11.65 -24.52
N LYS A 11 -15.98 11.52 -23.39
CA LYS A 11 -16.47 12.62 -22.56
C LYS A 11 -15.78 12.55 -21.20
N ARG A 12 -15.08 13.61 -20.79
CA ARG A 12 -14.41 13.66 -19.48
C ARG A 12 -15.22 14.49 -18.48
N ASN A 13 -15.61 13.88 -17.36
CA ASN A 13 -16.29 14.59 -16.28
C ASN A 13 -15.38 15.61 -15.58
N LYS A 14 -15.97 16.60 -14.91
CA LYS A 14 -15.25 17.52 -14.02
C LYS A 14 -15.20 16.89 -12.61
N THR A 15 -14.00 16.70 -12.08
CA THR A 15 -13.73 16.18 -10.72
C THR A 15 -12.99 17.26 -9.91
N SER A 16 -12.94 17.21 -8.57
CA SER A 16 -12.22 18.24 -7.78
C SER A 16 -10.69 18.15 -7.87
N SER A 17 -10.17 17.04 -8.38
CA SER A 17 -8.75 16.77 -8.58
C SER A 17 -8.39 16.80 -10.08
N ASN A 18 -7.11 17.02 -10.43
CA ASN A 18 -6.60 16.93 -11.81
C ASN A 18 -7.35 17.76 -12.87
N GLN A 19 -8.09 18.81 -12.48
CA GLN A 19 -8.80 19.69 -13.41
C GLN A 19 -7.85 20.41 -14.39
N LEU A 20 -6.64 20.72 -13.91
CA LEU A 20 -5.58 21.39 -14.70
C LEU A 20 -4.75 20.41 -15.54
N ARG A 21 -4.92 19.09 -15.35
CA ARG A 21 -4.16 18.03 -16.05
C ARG A 21 -4.94 17.50 -17.25
N GLN A 22 -4.26 17.08 -18.30
CA GLN A 22 -4.87 16.45 -19.48
C GLN A 22 -4.67 14.93 -19.43
N PHE A 23 -5.69 14.15 -19.78
CA PHE A 23 -5.55 12.69 -19.94
C PHE A 23 -5.16 12.38 -21.38
N THR A 24 -4.26 11.44 -21.58
CA THR A 24 -3.96 10.88 -22.92
C THR A 24 -4.95 9.78 -23.23
N ILE A 25 -5.65 9.86 -24.36
CA ILE A 25 -6.55 8.83 -24.86
C ILE A 25 -5.73 7.78 -25.61
N THR A 26 -6.00 6.52 -25.33
CA THR A 26 -5.33 5.38 -25.97
C THR A 26 -6.34 4.51 -26.71
N VAL A 27 -5.98 4.07 -27.92
CA VAL A 27 -6.69 3.04 -28.70
C VAL A 27 -5.66 1.99 -29.09
N ASP A 28 -5.93 0.73 -28.77
CA ASP A 28 -5.04 -0.41 -29.02
C ASP A 28 -3.61 -0.15 -28.52
N ASN A 29 -3.51 0.36 -27.30
CA ASN A 29 -2.27 0.79 -26.62
C ASN A 29 -1.50 1.95 -27.26
N LYS A 30 -2.03 2.58 -28.33
CA LYS A 30 -1.42 3.76 -28.97
C LYS A 30 -2.12 5.04 -28.53
N ALA A 31 -1.33 6.09 -28.26
CA ALA A 31 -1.88 7.40 -27.94
C ALA A 31 -2.48 8.04 -29.19
N VAL A 32 -3.75 8.44 -29.13
CA VAL A 32 -4.49 9.04 -30.26
C VAL A 32 -4.86 10.51 -30.02
N GLY A 33 -4.78 10.99 -28.78
CA GLY A 33 -5.03 12.39 -28.44
C GLY A 33 -5.03 12.64 -26.93
N THR A 34 -5.36 13.86 -26.52
CA THR A 34 -5.51 14.24 -25.09
C THR A 34 -6.86 14.88 -24.79
N ILE A 35 -7.36 14.79 -23.56
CA ILE A 35 -8.68 15.34 -23.15
C ILE A 35 -8.61 16.08 -21.80
N LYS A 36 -9.09 17.33 -21.80
CA LYS A 36 -9.19 18.20 -20.61
C LYS A 36 -10.44 17.88 -19.78
N ALA A 37 -10.46 18.29 -18.51
CA ALA A 37 -11.64 18.14 -17.67
C ALA A 37 -12.86 18.88 -18.27
N GLY A 38 -14.01 18.23 -18.33
CA GLY A 38 -15.24 18.75 -18.95
C GLY A 38 -15.25 18.75 -20.48
N GLN A 39 -14.20 18.27 -21.14
CA GLN A 39 -14.11 18.24 -22.60
C GLN A 39 -14.73 16.96 -23.16
N SER A 40 -15.20 17.02 -24.42
CA SER A 40 -15.50 15.85 -25.24
C SER A 40 -14.60 15.83 -26.48
N LYS A 41 -14.15 14.64 -26.91
CA LYS A 41 -13.37 14.45 -28.15
C LYS A 41 -13.83 13.21 -28.90
N GLN A 42 -14.04 13.36 -30.21
CA GLN A 42 -14.43 12.28 -31.10
C GLN A 42 -13.24 11.82 -31.95
N PHE A 43 -13.16 10.52 -32.20
CA PHE A 43 -12.14 9.89 -33.03
C PHE A 43 -12.82 8.97 -34.04
N GLN A 44 -12.32 8.97 -35.27
CA GLN A 44 -12.73 8.02 -36.30
C GLN A 44 -11.89 6.75 -36.16
N LEU A 45 -12.54 5.60 -36.09
CA LEU A 45 -11.91 4.28 -36.00
C LEU A 45 -12.46 3.35 -37.08
N PRO A 46 -11.64 2.41 -37.59
CA PRO A 46 -12.15 1.36 -38.46
C PRO A 46 -13.15 0.47 -37.71
N PRO A 47 -14.10 -0.19 -38.39
CA PRO A 47 -14.92 -1.22 -37.79
C PRO A 47 -14.07 -2.40 -37.32
N GLY A 48 -14.41 -2.99 -36.19
CA GLY A 48 -13.65 -4.08 -35.59
C GLY A 48 -13.53 -3.98 -34.07
N LYS A 49 -12.72 -4.86 -33.50
CA LYS A 49 -12.46 -4.89 -32.05
C LYS A 49 -11.37 -3.89 -31.69
N HIS A 50 -11.63 -3.09 -30.67
CA HIS A 50 -10.69 -2.10 -30.15
C HIS A 50 -10.63 -2.15 -28.62
N ALA A 51 -9.44 -1.91 -28.09
CA ALA A 51 -9.20 -1.69 -26.67
C ALA A 51 -8.96 -0.19 -26.44
N VAL A 52 -9.89 0.49 -25.78
CA VAL A 52 -9.81 1.94 -25.61
C VAL A 52 -9.64 2.34 -24.14
N GLY A 53 -8.91 3.41 -23.86
CA GLY A 53 -8.56 3.79 -22.48
C GLY A 53 -8.04 5.21 -22.35
N VAL A 54 -7.70 5.59 -21.13
CA VAL A 54 -7.04 6.87 -20.82
C VAL A 54 -5.83 6.68 -19.90
N LYS A 55 -4.87 7.59 -20.01
CA LYS A 55 -3.60 7.61 -19.27
C LYS A 55 -3.33 8.99 -18.67
N LEU A 56 -2.75 9.03 -17.48
CA LEU A 56 -2.19 10.21 -16.83
C LEU A 56 -0.85 9.83 -16.21
N ASP A 57 0.24 10.42 -16.68
CA ASP A 57 1.61 10.09 -16.23
C ASP A 57 1.91 8.59 -16.27
N PHE A 58 2.01 7.91 -15.12
CA PHE A 58 2.22 6.46 -15.02
C PHE A 58 0.92 5.65 -14.85
N TYR A 59 -0.21 6.32 -14.63
CA TYR A 59 -1.52 5.69 -14.43
C TYR A 59 -2.22 5.43 -15.78
N LYS A 60 -2.85 4.27 -15.92
CA LYS A 60 -3.71 3.89 -17.06
C LYS A 60 -5.03 3.34 -16.55
N SER A 61 -6.13 3.61 -17.25
CA SER A 61 -7.39 2.93 -16.97
C SER A 61 -7.32 1.46 -17.38
N GLU A 62 -8.14 0.61 -16.77
CA GLU A 62 -8.53 -0.66 -17.43
C GLU A 62 -9.04 -0.35 -18.84
N PRO A 63 -8.56 -1.04 -19.90
CA PRO A 63 -9.02 -0.81 -21.25
C PRO A 63 -10.46 -1.33 -21.40
N LEU A 64 -11.34 -0.49 -21.95
CA LEU A 64 -12.67 -0.89 -22.35
C LEU A 64 -12.59 -1.58 -23.72
N GLN A 65 -12.89 -2.89 -23.73
CA GLN A 65 -12.99 -3.66 -24.96
C GLN A 65 -14.34 -3.40 -25.62
N LEU A 66 -14.32 -3.05 -26.91
CA LEU A 66 -15.53 -2.78 -27.68
C LEU A 66 -15.38 -3.27 -29.12
N THR A 67 -16.51 -3.58 -29.76
CA THR A 67 -16.58 -3.94 -31.18
C THR A 67 -17.38 -2.85 -31.89
N LEU A 68 -16.78 -2.19 -32.88
CA LEU A 68 -17.41 -1.16 -33.69
C LEU A 68 -17.94 -1.76 -34.99
N ASN A 69 -19.20 -1.54 -35.30
CA ASN A 69 -19.80 -1.82 -36.60
C ASN A 69 -19.66 -0.60 -37.52
N PRO A 70 -19.77 -0.80 -38.86
CA PRO A 70 -19.92 0.31 -39.81
C PRO A 70 -20.96 1.35 -39.37
N ASN A 71 -20.56 2.62 -39.32
CA ASN A 71 -21.40 3.77 -38.95
C ASN A 71 -21.84 3.84 -37.47
N ASP A 72 -21.25 3.03 -36.57
CA ASP A 72 -21.46 3.21 -35.13
C ASP A 72 -20.97 4.59 -34.67
N ASP A 73 -21.69 5.24 -33.75
CA ASP A 73 -21.23 6.42 -33.00
C ASP A 73 -21.44 6.17 -31.50
N ILE A 74 -20.35 5.83 -30.81
CA ILE A 74 -20.37 5.39 -29.42
C ILE A 74 -19.86 6.49 -28.50
N SER A 75 -20.58 6.76 -27.41
CA SER A 75 -20.11 7.66 -26.35
C SER A 75 -19.55 6.89 -25.15
N ILE A 76 -18.37 7.30 -24.70
CA ILE A 76 -17.66 6.75 -23.55
C ILE A 76 -17.40 7.87 -22.56
N GLU A 77 -17.68 7.60 -21.29
CA GLU A 77 -17.28 8.45 -20.18
C GLU A 77 -15.90 8.06 -19.69
N CYS A 78 -15.06 9.04 -19.42
CA CYS A 78 -13.76 8.85 -18.80
C CYS A 78 -13.52 9.85 -17.67
N GLY A 79 -12.68 9.48 -16.71
CA GLY A 79 -12.43 10.32 -15.54
C GLY A 79 -11.45 9.68 -14.57
N ASP A 80 -11.14 10.42 -13.51
CA ASP A 80 -10.48 9.90 -12.31
C ASP A 80 -11.52 9.67 -11.20
N ARG A 81 -11.27 8.70 -10.32
CA ARG A 81 -12.19 8.39 -9.20
C ARG A 81 -11.96 9.26 -7.95
N SER A 82 -11.45 10.48 -8.13
CA SER A 82 -11.24 11.41 -7.01
C SER A 82 -12.55 12.07 -6.57
N PRO A 83 -12.65 12.55 -5.31
CA PRO A 83 -13.87 13.18 -4.78
C PRO A 83 -14.34 14.35 -5.63
N GLU A 84 -15.66 14.62 -5.68
CA GLU A 84 -16.21 15.65 -6.57
C GLU A 84 -16.13 17.06 -5.93
N THR A 85 -15.99 17.16 -4.60
CA THR A 85 -15.77 18.43 -3.86
C THR A 85 -14.90 18.25 -2.61
N ILE A 86 -14.22 19.32 -2.17
CA ILE A 86 -13.40 19.35 -0.94
C ILE A 86 -14.24 18.98 0.31
N LYS A 87 -15.53 19.34 0.33
CA LYS A 87 -16.43 18.99 1.44
C LYS A 87 -16.71 17.49 1.55
N GLU A 88 -16.66 16.74 0.44
CA GLU A 88 -16.84 15.28 0.48
C GLU A 88 -15.65 14.56 1.12
N ILE A 89 -14.44 15.12 1.06
CA ILE A 89 -13.21 14.54 1.65
C ILE A 89 -13.38 14.25 3.15
N PHE A 90 -14.18 15.06 3.85
CA PHE A 90 -14.45 14.94 5.28
C PHE A 90 -15.62 14.00 5.63
N THR A 91 -16.21 13.34 4.63
CA THR A 91 -17.24 12.32 4.84
C THR A 91 -16.63 10.93 4.74
N LEU A 92 -17.14 9.96 5.52
CA LEU A 92 -16.73 8.55 5.45
C LEU A 92 -16.71 8.00 4.00
N LYS A 93 -17.68 8.40 3.17
CA LYS A 93 -17.76 8.04 1.74
C LYS A 93 -16.68 8.72 0.87
N GLY A 94 -16.28 9.96 1.18
CA GLY A 94 -15.19 10.62 0.45
C GLY A 94 -13.81 10.17 0.89
N PHE A 95 -13.64 9.75 2.15
CA PHE A 95 -12.47 9.04 2.64
C PHE A 95 -12.35 7.67 1.92
N GLU A 96 -13.44 6.90 1.84
CA GLU A 96 -13.49 5.64 1.06
C GLU A 96 -13.15 5.84 -0.43
N LYS A 97 -13.66 6.89 -1.09
CA LYS A 97 -13.35 7.19 -2.50
C LYS A 97 -11.91 7.64 -2.70
N SER A 98 -11.40 8.52 -1.83
CA SER A 98 -9.99 8.97 -1.86
C SER A 98 -9.02 7.80 -1.68
N ILE A 99 -9.37 6.84 -0.83
CA ILE A 99 -8.55 5.67 -0.49
C ILE A 99 -8.73 4.52 -1.49
N ASN A 100 -9.88 4.38 -2.14
CA ASN A 100 -10.08 3.42 -3.25
C ASN A 100 -9.38 3.86 -4.54
N SER A 101 -9.08 5.15 -4.69
CA SER A 101 -8.28 5.68 -5.80
C SER A 101 -6.80 5.22 -5.76
N ILE A 102 -6.33 4.78 -4.58
CA ILE A 102 -4.93 4.41 -4.30
C ILE A 102 -4.72 2.88 -4.33
N VAL A 103 -5.77 2.09 -4.09
CA VAL A 103 -5.65 0.64 -3.83
C VAL A 103 -5.84 -0.25 -5.09
N LYS A 104 -6.19 0.32 -6.25
CA LYS A 104 -6.19 -0.35 -7.56
C LYS A 104 -5.79 0.66 -8.67
N PRO A 105 -4.57 0.65 -9.20
CA PRO A 105 -4.09 1.68 -10.15
C PRO A 105 -4.93 1.75 -11.44
N SER A 106 -5.38 0.60 -11.94
CA SER A 106 -6.26 0.50 -13.10
C SER A 106 -7.70 0.97 -12.83
N GLN A 107 -8.01 1.26 -11.57
CA GLN A 107 -9.25 1.85 -11.10
C GLN A 107 -9.13 3.33 -10.74
N TYR A 108 -7.94 3.94 -10.77
CA TYR A 108 -7.79 5.38 -10.55
C TYR A 108 -8.43 6.17 -11.71
N LEU A 109 -8.03 5.81 -12.92
CA LEU A 109 -8.67 6.27 -14.15
C LEU A 109 -9.70 5.23 -14.57
N TYR A 110 -10.84 5.69 -15.08
CA TYR A 110 -11.85 4.79 -15.64
C TYR A 110 -12.25 5.23 -17.04
N VAL A 111 -12.71 4.25 -17.80
CA VAL A 111 -13.51 4.40 -19.02
C VAL A 111 -14.74 3.52 -18.87
N LYS A 112 -15.92 4.05 -19.20
CA LYS A 112 -17.18 3.29 -19.17
C LYS A 112 -18.10 3.74 -20.29
N PHE A 113 -18.97 2.84 -20.72
CA PHE A 113 -19.96 3.14 -21.76
C PHE A 113 -21.04 4.11 -21.23
N ILE A 114 -21.53 5.00 -22.09
CA ILE A 114 -22.71 5.84 -21.81
C ILE A 114 -23.88 5.32 -22.66
N GLY A 115 -24.74 4.48 -22.07
CA GLY A 115 -25.94 3.94 -22.74
C GLY A 115 -26.31 2.50 -22.33
N LYS A 116 -27.49 2.02 -22.77
CA LYS A 116 -27.93 0.62 -22.55
C LYS A 116 -27.07 -0.32 -23.39
N GLN A 117 -26.36 -1.23 -22.73
CA GLN A 117 -25.47 -2.21 -23.35
C GLN A 117 -26.29 -3.36 -23.93
N THR A 118 -26.24 -3.58 -25.24
CA THR A 118 -26.70 -4.84 -25.86
C THR A 118 -25.56 -5.85 -25.74
N GLN A 119 -25.78 -6.87 -24.90
CA GLN A 119 -25.07 -8.15 -24.74
C GLN A 119 -23.60 -8.23 -25.20
N LEU A 120 -22.68 -8.31 -24.25
CA LEU A 120 -21.31 -8.81 -24.46
C LEU A 120 -21.11 -10.04 -23.58
N SER A 121 -20.86 -11.17 -24.25
CA SER A 121 -20.58 -12.48 -23.69
C SER A 121 -19.23 -12.51 -22.97
N GLU A 122 -19.22 -13.17 -21.81
CA GLU A 122 -18.03 -13.51 -21.04
C GLU A 122 -17.08 -14.39 -21.84
N GLN A 123 -15.77 -14.10 -21.78
CA GLN A 123 -14.58 -14.99 -21.90
C GLN A 123 -13.39 -14.16 -22.41
N THR A 124 -12.18 -14.15 -21.82
CA THR A 124 -11.53 -14.95 -20.78
C THR A 124 -10.52 -14.04 -20.07
N SER A 125 -10.55 -13.99 -18.75
CA SER A 125 -9.55 -13.27 -17.95
C SER A 125 -8.29 -14.11 -17.81
N TYR A 126 -7.13 -13.49 -18.02
CA TYR A 126 -5.84 -14.07 -17.61
C TYR A 126 -5.90 -14.31 -16.09
N LYS A 127 -5.97 -15.58 -15.68
CA LYS A 127 -5.84 -15.99 -14.28
C LYS A 127 -4.35 -15.94 -13.93
N PRO A 128 -3.85 -14.98 -13.12
CA PRO A 128 -2.55 -15.15 -12.52
C PRO A 128 -2.58 -16.44 -11.68
N ALA A 129 -1.44 -17.15 -11.64
CA ALA A 129 -1.29 -18.33 -10.82
C ALA A 129 -1.82 -18.08 -9.39
N PRO A 130 -2.48 -19.06 -8.75
CA PRO A 130 -3.05 -18.87 -7.42
C PRO A 130 -1.93 -18.45 -6.47
N VAL A 131 -2.05 -17.23 -5.93
CA VAL A 131 -1.24 -16.80 -4.79
C VAL A 131 -1.59 -17.77 -3.67
N LYS A 132 -0.61 -18.54 -3.18
CA LYS A 132 -0.84 -19.47 -2.06
C LYS A 132 -1.50 -18.69 -0.91
N ALA A 133 -2.64 -19.18 -0.41
CA ALA A 133 -3.31 -18.57 0.72
C ALA A 133 -2.34 -18.50 1.92
N LYS A 134 -2.19 -17.32 2.52
CA LYS A 134 -1.29 -17.16 3.67
C LYS A 134 -1.81 -17.95 4.87
N PRO A 135 -0.92 -18.57 5.66
CA PRO A 135 -1.32 -19.23 6.89
C PRO A 135 -1.89 -18.20 7.88
N LYS A 136 -2.87 -18.63 8.69
CA LYS A 136 -3.33 -17.87 9.86
C LYS A 136 -2.11 -17.57 10.75
N GLY A 137 -1.98 -16.33 11.22
CA GLY A 137 -0.87 -15.90 12.07
C GLY A 137 0.37 -15.42 11.32
N SER A 138 0.22 -14.96 10.07
CA SER A 138 1.35 -14.42 9.31
C SER A 138 1.78 -13.04 9.80
N ILE A 139 3.09 -12.81 9.84
CA ILE A 139 3.75 -11.58 10.28
C ILE A 139 4.42 -10.96 9.05
N PHE A 140 4.07 -9.71 8.74
CA PHE A 140 4.74 -8.94 7.69
C PHE A 140 5.79 -8.00 8.31
N ILE A 141 6.96 -7.88 7.70
CA ILE A 141 8.06 -7.04 8.19
C ILE A 141 8.46 -6.02 7.12
N SER A 142 8.10 -4.77 7.36
CA SER A 142 8.53 -3.61 6.57
C SER A 142 9.78 -3.00 7.17
N TYR A 143 10.79 -2.71 6.34
CA TYR A 143 12.04 -2.08 6.77
C TYR A 143 12.70 -1.31 5.62
N ARG A 144 13.52 -0.32 5.96
CA ARG A 144 14.38 0.34 4.97
C ARG A 144 15.71 -0.39 4.87
N ARG A 145 16.03 -0.89 3.67
CA ARG A 145 17.24 -1.69 3.46
C ARG A 145 18.53 -0.92 3.75
N ASP A 146 18.60 0.34 3.33
CA ASP A 146 19.79 1.16 3.54
C ASP A 146 19.99 1.53 5.03
N ASP A 147 18.94 1.43 5.83
CA ASP A 147 18.91 1.83 7.24
C ASP A 147 19.12 0.63 8.20
N SER A 148 18.45 -0.50 7.95
CA SER A 148 18.33 -1.59 8.94
C SER A 148 18.48 -3.02 8.40
N ARG A 149 18.94 -3.23 7.16
CA ARG A 149 19.02 -4.56 6.52
C ARG A 149 19.62 -5.67 7.40
N GLU A 150 20.79 -5.45 7.98
CA GLU A 150 21.51 -6.48 8.74
C GLU A 150 20.77 -6.88 10.02
N ILE A 151 20.33 -5.88 10.81
CA ILE A 151 19.62 -6.15 12.07
C ILE A 151 18.23 -6.74 11.81
N THR A 152 17.53 -6.30 10.76
CA THR A 152 16.27 -6.91 10.33
C THR A 152 16.47 -8.37 9.92
N GLY A 153 17.58 -8.70 9.25
CA GLY A 153 17.95 -10.09 8.94
C GLY A 153 18.03 -10.95 10.20
N ARG A 154 18.76 -10.47 11.23
CA ARG A 154 18.90 -11.17 12.51
C ARG A 154 17.58 -11.34 13.27
N ILE A 155 16.73 -10.31 13.25
CA ILE A 155 15.38 -10.39 13.82
C ILE A 155 14.56 -11.45 13.07
N CYS A 156 14.57 -11.40 11.73
CA CYS A 156 13.89 -12.39 10.91
C CYS A 156 14.34 -13.82 11.22
N ASP A 157 15.63 -14.07 11.41
CA ASP A 157 16.15 -15.41 11.74
C ASP A 157 15.58 -15.93 13.05
N ARG A 158 15.51 -15.08 14.08
CA ARG A 158 14.89 -15.42 15.37
C ARG A 158 13.39 -15.68 15.22
N LEU A 159 12.66 -14.82 14.49
CA LEU A 159 11.23 -15.00 14.26
C LEU A 159 10.92 -16.25 13.41
N ASN A 160 11.76 -16.56 12.42
CA ASN A 160 11.64 -17.77 11.61
C ASN A 160 11.83 -19.04 12.44
N ASN A 161 12.74 -19.02 13.41
CA ASN A 161 12.96 -20.15 14.30
C ASN A 161 11.76 -20.38 15.24
N GLU A 162 11.08 -19.30 15.66
CA GLU A 162 9.94 -19.38 16.59
C GLU A 162 8.60 -19.68 15.89
N PHE A 163 8.31 -18.99 14.78
CA PHE A 163 6.99 -19.03 14.11
C PHE A 163 7.01 -19.82 12.80
N GLY A 164 8.19 -20.24 12.33
CA GLY A 164 8.38 -20.95 11.07
C GLY A 164 8.48 -20.02 9.86
N LYS A 165 9.33 -20.39 8.89
CA LYS A 165 9.60 -19.57 7.69
C LYS A 165 8.37 -19.23 6.84
N ALA A 166 7.32 -20.04 6.89
CA ALA A 166 6.10 -19.83 6.10
C ALA A 166 5.18 -18.74 6.67
N THR A 167 5.40 -18.30 7.91
CA THR A 167 4.59 -17.27 8.57
C THR A 167 5.23 -15.90 8.52
N ILE A 168 6.54 -15.81 8.27
CA ILE A 168 7.28 -14.55 8.19
C ILE A 168 7.40 -14.09 6.74
N PHE A 169 6.86 -12.92 6.45
CA PHE A 169 6.93 -12.25 5.17
C PHE A 169 7.71 -10.95 5.36
N ARG A 170 8.57 -10.61 4.40
CA ARG A 170 9.37 -9.38 4.46
C ARG A 170 9.25 -8.60 3.17
N ASP A 171 9.57 -7.31 3.26
CA ASP A 171 9.70 -6.38 2.12
C ASP A 171 10.26 -7.06 0.86
N VAL A 172 9.68 -6.65 -0.25
CA VAL A 172 9.60 -7.34 -1.53
C VAL A 172 10.96 -7.42 -2.20
N ASP A 173 11.78 -8.39 -1.80
CA ASP A 173 13.09 -8.67 -2.41
C ASP A 173 12.99 -9.07 -3.90
N SER A 174 11.78 -9.35 -4.38
CA SER A 174 11.52 -9.80 -5.75
C SER A 174 10.10 -9.45 -6.18
N ILE A 175 9.84 -8.19 -6.51
CA ILE A 175 8.65 -7.83 -7.30
C ILE A 175 8.88 -8.48 -8.67
N PRO A 176 8.02 -9.41 -9.13
CA PRO A 176 8.22 -10.02 -10.44
C PRO A 176 8.23 -8.95 -11.52
N ALA A 177 9.14 -9.08 -12.50
CA ALA A 177 9.24 -8.12 -13.59
C ALA A 177 7.88 -7.95 -14.30
N GLY A 178 7.46 -6.71 -14.49
CA GLY A 178 6.18 -6.36 -15.13
C GLY A 178 4.95 -6.38 -14.23
N VAL A 179 5.08 -6.73 -12.94
CA VAL A 179 3.98 -6.64 -11.96
C VAL A 179 3.93 -5.23 -11.36
N ASP A 180 2.71 -4.69 -11.19
CA ASP A 180 2.51 -3.46 -10.44
C ASP A 180 2.91 -3.68 -8.97
N TYR A 181 3.90 -2.92 -8.50
CA TYR A 181 4.44 -3.08 -7.16
C TYR A 181 3.41 -2.81 -6.07
N ARG A 182 2.42 -1.94 -6.30
CA ARG A 182 1.37 -1.62 -5.31
C ARG A 182 0.41 -2.78 -5.14
N ASP A 183 0.01 -3.39 -6.26
CA ASP A 183 -0.82 -4.60 -6.23
C ASP A 183 -0.08 -5.76 -5.54
N HIS A 184 1.23 -5.87 -5.77
CA HIS A 184 2.05 -6.87 -5.12
C HIS A 184 2.19 -6.62 -3.61
N ILE A 185 2.42 -5.37 -3.18
CA ILE A 185 2.45 -4.98 -1.77
C ILE A 185 1.11 -5.28 -1.10
N SER A 186 0.00 -4.86 -1.72
CA SER A 186 -1.34 -5.07 -1.18
C SER A 186 -1.63 -6.55 -0.92
N LYS A 187 -1.34 -7.42 -1.91
CA LYS A 187 -1.45 -8.88 -1.76
C LYS A 187 -0.48 -9.45 -0.72
N SER A 188 0.71 -8.87 -0.62
CA SER A 188 1.74 -9.30 0.34
C SER A 188 1.42 -8.89 1.78
N ILE A 189 0.50 -7.95 1.98
CA ILE A 189 -0.02 -7.56 3.30
C ILE A 189 -1.38 -8.20 3.60
N GLU A 190 -2.17 -8.48 2.56
CA GLU A 190 -3.50 -9.10 2.70
C GLU A 190 -3.44 -10.43 3.46
N GLY A 191 -4.24 -10.54 4.53
CA GLY A 191 -4.28 -11.73 5.39
C GLY A 191 -3.16 -11.82 6.43
N CYS A 192 -2.29 -10.80 6.54
CA CYS A 192 -1.33 -10.71 7.64
C CYS A 192 -2.05 -10.40 8.95
N SER A 193 -1.61 -11.09 10.01
CA SER A 193 -2.16 -10.96 11.35
C SER A 193 -1.44 -9.87 12.16
N VAL A 194 -0.16 -9.62 11.87
CA VAL A 194 0.63 -8.52 12.47
C VAL A 194 1.54 -7.90 11.42
N PHE A 195 1.74 -6.58 11.51
CA PHE A 195 2.62 -5.81 10.65
C PHE A 195 3.71 -5.12 11.48
N LEU A 196 4.97 -5.49 11.26
CA LEU A 196 6.13 -4.90 11.92
C LEU A 196 6.74 -3.81 11.04
N VAL A 197 7.06 -2.67 11.64
CA VAL A 197 7.82 -1.58 10.99
C VAL A 197 9.16 -1.45 11.70
N VAL A 198 10.25 -1.88 11.06
CA VAL A 198 11.59 -1.70 11.61
C VAL A 198 12.08 -0.29 11.31
N ILE A 199 12.31 0.48 12.37
CA ILE A 199 12.73 1.88 12.33
C ILE A 199 14.16 1.97 12.87
N GLY A 200 15.10 2.26 11.97
CA GLY A 200 16.46 2.68 12.33
C GLY A 200 16.65 4.20 12.25
N PRO A 201 17.88 4.69 12.51
CA PRO A 201 18.18 6.11 12.68
C PRO A 201 17.91 6.95 11.42
N GLU A 202 18.08 6.37 10.24
CA GLU A 202 17.89 7.07 8.97
C GLU A 202 16.48 6.87 8.41
N TRP A 203 15.62 6.09 9.08
CA TRP A 203 14.31 5.71 8.58
C TRP A 203 13.43 6.90 8.20
N LEU A 204 13.46 7.91 9.08
CA LEU A 204 12.65 9.12 8.97
C LEU A 204 13.18 10.02 7.85
N GLU A 205 14.48 10.27 7.83
CA GLU A 205 15.14 11.27 6.99
C GLU A 205 15.64 10.71 5.65
N ALA A 206 15.48 9.41 5.39
CA ALA A 206 15.92 8.78 4.14
C ALA A 206 15.46 9.57 2.91
N GLN A 207 16.39 9.88 2.01
CA GLN A 207 16.13 10.67 0.80
C GLN A 207 16.25 9.84 -0.47
N ASN A 208 15.64 10.31 -1.55
CA ASN A 208 15.88 9.78 -2.89
C ASN A 208 17.12 10.45 -3.53
N SER A 209 17.47 10.03 -4.74
CA SER A 209 18.57 10.63 -5.52
C SER A 209 18.39 12.12 -5.84
N ALA A 210 17.19 12.68 -5.64
CA ALA A 210 16.89 14.10 -5.84
C ALA A 210 16.85 14.88 -4.51
N GLY A 211 17.29 14.29 -3.40
CA GLY A 211 17.30 14.92 -2.06
C GLY A 211 15.92 15.08 -1.41
N GLN A 212 14.87 14.51 -2.00
CA GLN A 212 13.52 14.53 -1.43
C GLN A 212 13.36 13.41 -0.42
N ARG A 213 12.82 13.74 0.76
CA ARG A 213 12.48 12.78 1.80
C ARG A 213 11.53 11.72 1.27
N ARG A 214 11.88 10.45 1.45
CA ARG A 214 11.20 9.32 0.83
C ARG A 214 9.77 9.17 1.33
N LEU A 215 9.53 9.34 2.64
CA LEU A 215 8.18 9.25 3.21
C LEU A 215 7.20 10.29 2.64
N GLU A 216 7.67 11.40 2.09
CA GLU A 216 6.81 12.39 1.44
C GLU A 216 6.34 11.94 0.05
N ARG A 217 6.98 10.92 -0.53
CA ARG A 217 6.63 10.42 -1.87
C ARG A 217 5.52 9.39 -1.81
N ASP A 218 4.51 9.57 -2.64
CA ASP A 218 3.37 8.62 -2.79
C ASP A 218 3.76 7.26 -3.38
N ASN A 219 5.01 7.10 -3.80
CA ASN A 219 5.55 5.87 -4.34
C ASN A 219 6.69 5.27 -3.51
N ASP A 220 6.92 5.75 -2.29
CA ASP A 220 7.84 5.08 -1.37
C ASP A 220 7.23 3.76 -0.87
N PRO A 221 7.87 2.61 -1.08
CA PRO A 221 7.30 1.31 -0.72
C PRO A 221 6.92 1.21 0.76
N VAL A 222 7.78 1.68 1.67
CA VAL A 222 7.52 1.66 3.12
C VAL A 222 6.28 2.46 3.49
N LYS A 223 6.11 3.67 2.91
CA LYS A 223 4.90 4.48 3.09
C LYS A 223 3.65 3.71 2.64
N VAL A 224 3.68 3.15 1.43
CA VAL A 224 2.55 2.41 0.83
C VAL A 224 2.20 1.17 1.66
N GLU A 225 3.19 0.45 2.18
CA GLU A 225 2.98 -0.72 3.04
C GLU A 225 2.29 -0.33 4.36
N ILE A 226 2.75 0.73 5.03
CA ILE A 226 2.16 1.21 6.28
C ILE A 226 0.73 1.70 6.07
N GLU A 227 0.49 2.47 4.99
CA GLU A 227 -0.86 2.90 4.60
C GLU A 227 -1.80 1.71 4.40
N THR A 228 -1.30 0.65 3.76
CA THR A 228 -2.05 -0.58 3.51
C THR A 228 -2.39 -1.29 4.81
N ALA A 229 -1.42 -1.44 5.72
CA ALA A 229 -1.64 -2.08 7.01
C ALA A 229 -2.64 -1.29 7.88
N LEU A 230 -2.53 0.04 7.92
CA LEU A 230 -3.48 0.92 8.59
C LEU A 230 -4.90 0.78 8.01
N LYS A 231 -5.03 0.75 6.67
CA LYS A 231 -6.32 0.58 5.99
C LYS A 231 -6.98 -0.74 6.33
N GLN A 232 -6.20 -1.83 6.38
CA GLN A 232 -6.69 -3.17 6.72
C GLN A 232 -6.88 -3.38 8.22
N GLN A 233 -6.62 -2.35 9.04
CA GLN A 233 -6.66 -2.42 10.50
C GLN A 233 -5.81 -3.56 11.07
N ILE A 234 -4.72 -3.88 10.39
CA ILE A 234 -3.75 -4.87 10.87
C ILE A 234 -3.02 -4.24 12.06
N PRO A 235 -2.85 -4.95 13.18
CA PRO A 235 -2.00 -4.51 14.28
C PRO A 235 -0.60 -4.13 13.79
N ILE A 236 -0.20 -2.88 14.01
CA ILE A 236 1.13 -2.38 13.65
C ILE A 236 1.97 -2.25 14.91
N ILE A 237 3.15 -2.88 14.89
CA ILE A 237 4.15 -2.78 15.97
C ILE A 237 5.42 -2.12 15.39
N PRO A 238 5.73 -0.86 15.76
CA PRO A 238 7.02 -0.28 15.48
C PRO A 238 8.12 -1.02 16.24
N VAL A 239 9.22 -1.35 15.56
CA VAL A 239 10.38 -2.02 16.13
C VAL A 239 11.57 -1.08 16.00
N LEU A 240 12.04 -0.54 17.13
CA LEU A 240 13.10 0.46 17.14
C LEU A 240 14.46 -0.23 17.23
N VAL A 241 15.34 0.03 16.27
CA VAL A 241 16.68 -0.58 16.21
C VAL A 241 17.77 0.48 16.22
N LYS A 242 19.00 0.10 16.60
CA LYS A 242 20.17 1.00 16.58
C LYS A 242 19.93 2.33 17.32
N ASN A 243 19.24 2.27 18.46
CA ASN A 243 18.85 3.43 19.28
C ASN A 243 17.94 4.45 18.57
N ALA A 244 17.22 4.04 17.52
CA ALA A 244 16.18 4.87 16.93
C ALA A 244 15.08 5.19 17.94
N THR A 245 14.43 6.34 17.74
CA THR A 245 13.26 6.76 18.49
C THR A 245 12.01 6.57 17.66
N ASN A 246 10.87 6.43 18.32
CA ASN A 246 9.60 6.46 17.62
C ASN A 246 9.42 7.85 16.96
N PRO A 247 8.99 7.93 15.70
CA PRO A 247 8.69 9.21 15.08
C PRO A 247 7.54 9.94 15.77
N ASP A 248 7.66 11.26 15.88
CA ASP A 248 6.56 12.12 16.32
C ASP A 248 5.52 12.28 15.21
N GLU A 249 4.26 12.53 15.60
CA GLU A 249 3.16 12.74 14.66
C GLU A 249 3.47 13.85 13.64
N ALA A 250 4.08 14.95 14.10
CA ALA A 250 4.44 16.10 13.26
C ALA A 250 5.52 15.77 12.21
N GLN A 251 6.31 14.73 12.45
CA GLN A 251 7.36 14.30 11.54
C GLN A 251 6.83 13.37 10.45
N LEU A 252 5.59 12.90 10.53
CA LEU A 252 5.03 11.92 9.60
C LEU A 252 4.07 12.55 8.58
N PRO A 253 4.05 12.06 7.33
CA PRO A 253 3.01 12.38 6.37
C PRO A 253 1.63 12.06 6.91
N ASN A 254 0.63 12.87 6.56
CA ASN A 254 -0.75 12.75 7.08
C ASN A 254 -1.33 11.34 6.97
N SER A 255 -1.00 10.59 5.91
CA SER A 255 -1.51 9.25 5.66
C SER A 255 -0.99 8.18 6.62
N ILE A 256 0.14 8.42 7.29
CA ILE A 256 0.76 7.45 8.21
C ILE A 256 0.97 7.99 9.63
N LYS A 257 0.43 9.18 9.96
CA LYS A 257 0.53 9.79 11.31
C LYS A 257 0.08 8.87 12.44
N LEU A 258 -0.87 7.97 12.17
CA LEU A 258 -1.34 6.98 13.14
C LEU A 258 -0.26 5.99 13.60
N LEU A 259 0.88 5.92 12.92
CA LEU A 259 2.04 5.15 13.37
C LEU A 259 2.65 5.71 14.67
N ALA A 260 2.66 7.03 14.84
CA ALA A 260 3.26 7.69 16.01
C ALA A 260 2.58 7.28 17.33
N PHE A 261 1.31 6.89 17.26
CA PHE A 261 0.51 6.47 18.42
C PHE A 261 0.57 4.96 18.69
N ARG A 262 1.43 4.21 17.99
CA ARG A 262 1.62 2.78 18.22
C ARG A 262 2.71 2.56 19.25
N ASN A 263 2.48 1.64 20.19
CA ASN A 263 3.49 1.25 21.16
C ASN A 263 4.64 0.52 20.46
N ALA A 264 5.83 1.10 20.57
CA ALA A 264 7.02 0.58 19.94
C ALA A 264 7.75 -0.44 20.84
N ILE A 265 8.36 -1.46 20.23
CA ILE A 265 9.27 -2.39 20.91
C ILE A 265 10.70 -2.03 20.52
N PRO A 266 11.53 -1.55 21.47
CA PRO A 266 12.94 -1.32 21.21
C PRO A 266 13.72 -2.63 21.27
N ILE A 267 14.63 -2.80 20.30
CA ILE A 267 15.62 -3.88 20.25
C ILE A 267 17.00 -3.24 20.45
N PRO A 268 17.59 -3.42 21.65
CA PRO A 268 18.91 -2.89 21.96
C PRO A 268 20.00 -3.48 21.06
N ALA A 269 21.13 -2.78 21.00
CA ALA A 269 22.34 -3.34 20.42
C ALA A 269 22.92 -4.45 21.31
N GLU A 270 24.00 -5.08 20.84
CA GLU A 270 24.78 -6.00 21.67
C GLU A 270 25.23 -5.33 22.98
N PRO A 271 25.30 -6.08 24.09
CA PRO A 271 25.07 -7.53 24.22
C PRO A 271 23.59 -7.93 24.45
N TYR A 272 22.65 -6.99 24.45
CA TYR A 272 21.26 -7.24 24.86
C TYR A 272 20.26 -7.37 23.71
N PHE A 273 20.76 -7.55 22.49
CA PHE A 273 19.95 -7.77 21.29
C PHE A 273 18.92 -8.88 21.49
N HIS A 274 19.34 -10.01 22.07
CA HIS A 274 18.48 -11.16 22.29
C HIS A 274 17.30 -10.84 23.23
N ASN A 275 17.53 -10.07 24.29
CA ASN A 275 16.49 -9.68 25.23
C ASN A 275 15.38 -8.87 24.54
N GLY A 276 15.75 -7.95 23.65
CA GLY A 276 14.77 -7.17 22.88
C GLY A 276 13.96 -8.03 21.91
N VAL A 277 14.61 -8.98 21.24
CA VAL A 277 13.94 -9.91 20.31
C VAL A 277 13.01 -10.87 21.05
N ASP A 278 13.41 -11.35 22.23
CA ASP A 278 12.59 -12.22 23.07
C ASP A 278 11.30 -11.50 23.50
N ARG A 279 11.40 -10.23 23.92
CA ARG A 279 10.23 -9.39 24.20
C ARG A 279 9.32 -9.23 22.97
N LEU A 280 9.89 -9.02 21.78
CA LEU A 280 9.11 -8.96 20.54
C LEU A 280 8.37 -10.29 20.26
N ILE A 281 9.03 -11.43 20.47
CA ILE A 281 8.42 -12.76 20.30
C ILE A 281 7.27 -12.96 21.29
N GLU A 282 7.42 -12.55 22.55
CA GLU A 282 6.37 -12.62 23.56
C GLU A 282 5.14 -11.79 23.15
N GLU A 283 5.34 -10.55 22.71
CA GLU A 283 4.25 -9.69 22.21
C GLU A 283 3.55 -10.30 20.99
N LEU A 284 4.33 -10.85 20.05
CA LEU A 284 3.79 -11.51 18.88
C LEU A 284 2.97 -12.74 19.24
N LYS A 285 3.44 -13.58 20.18
CA LYS A 285 2.70 -14.74 20.67
C LYS A 285 1.34 -14.32 21.26
N GLN A 286 1.29 -13.21 21.99
CA GLN A 286 0.03 -12.67 22.53
C GLN A 286 -0.88 -12.12 21.43
N THR A 287 -0.34 -11.31 20.53
CA THR A 287 -1.10 -10.69 19.44
C THR A 287 -1.70 -11.73 18.50
N LEU A 288 -0.99 -12.85 18.29
CA LEU A 288 -1.43 -13.96 17.46
C LEU A 288 -2.32 -14.97 18.20
N SER A 289 -2.47 -14.85 19.52
CA SER A 289 -3.28 -15.76 20.31
C SER A 289 -4.78 -15.47 20.17
N PRO A 290 -5.65 -16.49 20.04
CA PRO A 290 -7.10 -16.29 19.96
C PRO A 290 -7.72 -15.75 21.25
N ASN A 291 -7.04 -15.90 22.40
CA ASN A 291 -7.39 -15.30 23.68
C ASN A 291 -6.24 -14.42 24.16
N PRO A 292 -6.19 -13.13 23.79
CA PRO A 292 -5.14 -12.22 24.23
C PRO A 292 -5.25 -11.96 25.74
N VAL A 293 -4.11 -12.05 26.44
CA VAL A 293 -4.01 -11.67 27.86
C VAL A 293 -3.98 -10.14 27.96
N LYS A 294 -4.57 -9.55 29.01
CA LYS A 294 -4.60 -8.10 29.18
C LYS A 294 -3.17 -7.54 29.38
N PRO A 295 -2.81 -6.39 28.77
CA PRO A 295 -1.46 -5.82 28.83
C PRO A 295 -0.93 -5.60 30.26
N ASP A 296 -1.82 -5.31 31.21
CA ASP A 296 -1.50 -4.99 32.60
C ASP A 296 -0.97 -6.20 33.42
N GLN A 297 -0.99 -7.41 32.84
CA GLN A 297 -0.62 -8.66 33.53
C GLN A 297 0.74 -9.24 33.10
N GLN A 298 1.44 -8.64 32.14
CA GLN A 298 2.73 -9.15 31.66
C GLN A 298 3.78 -8.05 31.59
N SER A 299 4.48 -7.86 32.69
CA SER A 299 5.81 -7.23 32.69
C SER A 299 6.83 -8.28 32.24
N SER A 300 7.74 -7.90 31.34
CA SER A 300 8.88 -8.76 31.03
C SER A 300 9.61 -9.10 32.33
N LYS A 301 10.07 -10.34 32.50
CA LYS A 301 10.76 -10.76 33.73
C LYS A 301 12.11 -10.06 33.91
N TYR A 302 12.69 -9.56 32.82
CA TYR A 302 14.01 -8.95 32.79
C TYR A 302 14.03 -7.68 31.94
N CYS A 303 14.96 -6.78 32.26
CA CYS A 303 15.17 -5.54 31.54
C CYS A 303 15.85 -5.83 30.20
N ILE A 304 15.23 -5.39 29.11
CA ILE A 304 15.82 -5.53 27.78
C ILE A 304 17.16 -4.80 27.62
N TYR A 305 17.46 -3.80 28.45
CA TYR A 305 18.67 -2.98 28.31
C TYR A 305 19.85 -3.43 29.18
N CYS A 306 19.63 -4.25 30.20
CA CYS A 306 20.72 -4.71 31.09
C CYS A 306 20.60 -6.17 31.54
N GLY A 307 19.53 -6.88 31.21
CA GLY A 307 19.27 -8.25 31.64
C GLY A 307 18.89 -8.42 33.11
N GLY A 308 18.87 -7.35 33.91
CA GLY A 308 18.47 -7.41 35.32
C GLY A 308 16.98 -7.67 35.49
N ASP A 309 16.59 -8.32 36.59
CA ASP A 309 15.20 -8.62 36.90
C ASP A 309 14.33 -7.36 37.00
N ILE A 310 13.10 -7.44 36.49
CA ILE A 310 12.10 -6.37 36.62
C ILE A 310 11.23 -6.67 37.84
N ILE A 311 11.18 -5.71 38.75
CA ILE A 311 10.23 -5.73 39.87
C ILE A 311 8.85 -5.32 39.33
N GLN A 312 7.85 -6.17 39.52
CA GLN A 312 6.48 -5.94 39.07
C GLN A 312 5.93 -4.60 39.61
N GLY A 313 5.34 -3.80 38.73
CA GLY A 313 4.79 -2.47 39.06
C GLY A 313 5.78 -1.31 38.95
N ASN A 314 7.08 -1.57 38.80
CA ASN A 314 8.04 -0.51 38.55
C ASN A 314 7.99 -0.06 37.08
N LYS A 315 8.04 1.26 36.86
CA LYS A 315 8.13 1.86 35.52
C LYS A 315 9.56 1.91 34.95
N PHE A 316 10.55 1.63 35.79
CA PHE A 316 11.97 1.69 35.44
C PHE A 316 12.72 0.49 36.02
N CYS A 317 13.73 0.01 35.29
CA CYS A 317 14.65 -1.00 35.78
C CYS A 317 15.55 -0.39 36.88
N ILE A 318 15.59 -1.02 38.04
CA ILE A 318 16.38 -0.55 39.18
C ILE A 318 17.90 -0.64 38.95
N GLN A 319 18.35 -1.48 38.01
CA GLN A 319 19.77 -1.69 37.74
C GLN A 319 20.34 -0.68 36.74
N CYS A 320 19.57 -0.26 35.73
CA CYS A 320 20.07 0.65 34.68
C CYS A 320 19.25 1.94 34.50
N GLY A 321 18.15 2.10 35.25
CA GLY A 321 17.28 3.28 35.19
C GLY A 321 16.46 3.42 33.90
N LYS A 322 16.52 2.46 32.98
CA LYS A 322 15.76 2.51 31.72
C LYS A 322 14.27 2.18 31.94
N PRO A 323 13.36 2.79 31.17
CA PRO A 323 11.93 2.42 31.20
C PRO A 323 11.73 0.95 30.85
N VAL A 324 10.78 0.29 31.53
CA VAL A 324 10.41 -1.13 31.28
C VAL A 324 9.08 -1.25 30.57
#